data_AF-A0A316BD34-F1
#
_entry.id   AF-A0A316BD34-F1
#
_cell.length_a   1.000
_cell.length_b   1.000
_cell.length_c   1.000
_cell.angle_alpha   90.00
_cell.angle_beta   90.00
_cell.angle_gamma   90.00
#
_symmetry.space_group_name_H-M   'P 1'
#
loop_
_entity.id
_entity.type
_entity.pdbx_description
1 polymer ?
#
loop_
_entity_poly.entity_id
_entity_poly.type
_entity_poly.pdbx_seq_one_letter_code
_entity_poly.pdbx_strand_id
1 'polypeptide(L)'
;MLLTSSGTFCSKDQFKTEEEVEKVVVDNFKLLFGDYSILLPKSLIRSSGVVRKNTVMNRETKNKIAELCIAEIGKQKEFSKLLESDLKIQLIHVHGFVQKILEKDPIVSLPIDYSPSDLEEWAESLKVDVQIQHIEKYMNGKGEVLYNFPDLELTQEKESLKTTDKSNALYEIVKAELLNVGDVVHFDYGPKGKSKTHFEGKICSDGIEVDGIVSSASVSALRCIQQISPSRTTTNGWVTWKTADGKFLEEKWNALLKKSDDAEQPSRPKKHKKKSRKTSAVSLPENSDNDMLYHFAKGGAIVAKVRRVGSQFVLLAGSKLSLKYDFRGSGWMNVRKNASVGADGTLREDIECDSPSMAAAFVAGGARNGLTFWKNKDRKELKSLGK
;
A
#
# COMPACT_ATOMS: atom_id res chain seq x y z
N MET A 1 12.99 25.71 -1.16
CA MET A 1 12.98 26.85 -2.11
C MET A 1 13.18 26.28 -3.49
N LEU A 2 12.37 26.70 -4.45
CA LEU A 2 12.54 26.33 -5.85
C LEU A 2 13.10 27.51 -6.62
N LEU A 3 14.07 27.25 -7.50
CA LEU A 3 14.58 28.23 -8.45
C LEU A 3 13.92 27.94 -9.79
N THR A 4 13.14 28.88 -10.30
CA THR A 4 12.55 28.75 -11.64
C THR A 4 13.64 28.86 -12.71
N SER A 5 13.37 28.37 -13.92
CA SER A 5 14.23 28.58 -15.10
C SER A 5 14.47 30.07 -15.42
N SER A 6 13.61 30.96 -14.92
CA SER A 6 13.75 32.42 -14.98
C SER A 6 14.59 33.02 -13.84
N GLY A 7 15.20 32.20 -12.96
CA GLY A 7 16.04 32.65 -11.85
C GLY A 7 15.26 33.28 -10.68
N THR A 8 13.95 33.04 -10.60
CA THR A 8 13.12 33.58 -9.51
C THR A 8 13.01 32.57 -8.38
N PHE A 9 13.19 33.04 -7.14
CA PHE A 9 13.07 32.22 -5.95
C PHE A 9 11.60 32.10 -5.51
N CYS A 10 11.14 30.86 -5.34
CA CYS A 10 9.83 30.55 -4.80
C CYS A 10 9.96 29.83 -3.45
N SER A 11 9.23 30.32 -2.45
CA SER A 11 9.11 29.67 -1.13
C SER A 11 7.86 28.79 -1.08
N LYS A 12 7.92 27.72 -0.30
CA LYS A 12 6.76 26.85 -0.06
C LYS A 12 5.68 27.67 0.66
N ASP A 13 4.47 27.60 0.15
CA ASP A 13 3.27 28.24 0.70
C ASP A 13 2.23 27.16 1.04
N GLN A 14 1.31 27.47 1.93
CA GLN A 14 0.22 26.56 2.32
C GLN A 14 -1.05 26.89 1.53
N PHE A 15 -1.89 25.87 1.32
CA PHE A 15 -3.24 26.11 0.85
C PHE A 15 -4.07 26.69 2.00
N LYS A 16 -4.97 27.62 1.68
CA LYS A 16 -5.80 28.29 2.68
C LYS A 16 -7.04 27.49 3.02
N THR A 17 -7.57 26.74 2.04
CA THR A 17 -8.78 25.93 2.21
C THR A 17 -8.75 24.66 1.36
N GLU A 18 -9.58 23.68 1.70
CA GLU A 18 -9.74 22.44 0.94
C GLU A 18 -10.30 22.72 -0.46
N GLU A 19 -11.18 23.72 -0.60
CA GLU A 19 -11.73 24.14 -1.89
C GLU A 19 -10.64 24.72 -2.83
N GLU A 20 -9.60 25.34 -2.27
CA GLU A 20 -8.45 25.80 -3.05
C GLU A 20 -7.71 24.62 -3.67
N VAL A 21 -7.49 23.55 -2.89
CA VAL A 21 -6.85 22.32 -3.36
C VAL A 21 -7.73 21.63 -4.41
N GLU A 22 -9.04 21.47 -4.14
CA GLU A 22 -9.98 20.85 -5.08
C GLU A 22 -9.99 21.60 -6.43
N LYS A 23 -10.00 22.93 -6.39
CA LYS A 23 -9.96 23.74 -7.61
C LYS A 23 -8.66 23.50 -8.40
N VAL A 24 -7.51 23.48 -7.72
CA VAL A 24 -6.21 23.24 -8.38
C VAL A 24 -6.17 21.85 -9.02
N VAL A 25 -6.70 20.83 -8.34
CA VAL A 25 -6.81 19.47 -8.89
C VAL A 25 -7.72 19.43 -10.12
N VAL A 26 -8.88 20.07 -10.06
CA VAL A 26 -9.84 20.12 -11.17
C VAL A 26 -9.28 20.89 -12.36
N ASP A 27 -8.62 22.02 -12.14
CA ASP A 27 -8.05 22.84 -13.21
C ASP A 27 -6.85 22.14 -13.88
N ASN A 28 -6.18 21.23 -13.18
CA ASN A 28 -4.97 20.54 -13.65
C ASN A 28 -5.11 19.02 -13.75
N PHE A 29 -6.35 18.49 -13.79
CA PHE A 29 -6.61 17.06 -13.67
C PHE A 29 -5.92 16.22 -14.76
N LYS A 30 -5.68 16.77 -15.96
CA LYS A 30 -4.95 16.09 -17.04
C LYS A 30 -3.46 15.89 -16.73
N LEU A 31 -2.84 16.81 -15.98
CA LEU A 31 -1.46 16.67 -15.53
C LEU A 31 -1.36 15.55 -14.48
N LEU A 32 -2.39 15.40 -13.65
CA LEU A 32 -2.46 14.35 -12.64
C LEU A 32 -2.81 12.99 -13.24
N PHE A 33 -3.85 12.90 -14.06
CA PHE A 33 -4.45 11.63 -14.48
C PHE A 33 -4.19 11.29 -15.95
N GLY A 34 -3.44 12.12 -16.67
CA GLY A 34 -3.11 11.97 -18.08
C GLY A 34 -4.16 12.50 -19.05
N ASP A 35 -3.81 12.57 -20.33
CA ASP A 35 -4.66 13.11 -21.40
C ASP A 35 -5.90 12.24 -21.70
N TYR A 36 -5.86 10.97 -21.31
CA TYR A 36 -6.99 10.03 -21.42
C TYR A 36 -7.94 10.08 -20.22
N SER A 37 -7.79 11.05 -19.31
CA SER A 37 -8.67 11.21 -18.15
C SER A 37 -9.98 11.93 -18.50
N ILE A 38 -11.06 11.55 -17.81
CA ILE A 38 -12.39 12.17 -17.95
C ILE A 38 -12.77 12.74 -16.59
N LEU A 39 -13.05 14.04 -16.54
CA LEU A 39 -13.55 14.69 -15.35
C LEU A 39 -15.08 14.56 -15.27
N LEU A 40 -15.58 13.99 -14.17
CA LEU A 40 -17.00 13.99 -13.84
C LEU A 40 -17.27 14.96 -12.68
N PRO A 41 -17.88 16.12 -12.94
CA PRO A 41 -18.27 17.05 -11.88
C PRO A 41 -19.15 16.42 -10.80
N LYS A 42 -18.88 16.76 -9.53
CA LYS A 42 -19.68 16.36 -8.36
C LYS A 42 -21.16 16.70 -8.51
N SER A 43 -21.49 17.78 -9.23
CA SER A 43 -22.86 18.21 -9.54
C SER A 43 -23.66 17.20 -10.38
N LEU A 44 -22.97 16.37 -11.19
CA LEU A 44 -23.56 15.32 -12.03
C LEU A 44 -23.77 14.01 -11.25
N ILE A 45 -22.96 13.77 -10.21
CA ILE A 45 -23.03 12.55 -9.39
C ILE A 45 -24.00 12.79 -8.22
N ARG A 46 -25.31 12.76 -8.51
CA ARG A 46 -26.34 12.79 -7.46
C ARG A 46 -26.66 11.38 -6.98
N SER A 47 -26.11 11.00 -5.82
CA SER A 47 -26.56 9.83 -5.06
C SER A 47 -27.87 10.18 -4.34
N SER A 48 -28.99 9.60 -4.75
CA SER A 48 -30.23 9.62 -3.98
C SER A 48 -30.12 8.63 -2.82
N GLY A 49 -29.38 8.99 -1.77
CA GLY A 49 -29.29 8.15 -0.57
C GLY A 49 -28.03 8.36 0.23
N VAL A 50 -28.20 8.37 1.55
CA VAL A 50 -27.17 8.38 2.58
C VAL A 50 -26.05 7.41 2.20
N VAL A 51 -24.84 7.93 1.97
CA VAL A 51 -23.64 7.13 1.71
C VAL A 51 -23.34 6.33 2.98
N ARG A 52 -23.88 5.11 3.06
CA ARG A 52 -23.47 4.15 4.08
C ARG A 52 -22.05 3.71 3.72
N LYS A 53 -21.14 3.95 4.66
CA LYS A 53 -19.67 3.76 4.69
C LYS A 53 -19.12 2.38 4.24
N ASN A 54 -19.93 1.51 3.64
CA ASN A 54 -19.58 0.13 3.27
C ASN A 54 -20.41 -0.41 2.09
N THR A 55 -20.66 0.40 1.07
CA THR A 55 -21.53 -0.04 -0.04
C THR A 55 -20.71 -0.20 -1.30
N VAL A 56 -20.51 -1.46 -1.69
CA VAL A 56 -20.24 -1.87 -3.08
C VAL A 56 -21.12 -1.01 -3.98
N MET A 57 -20.54 -0.21 -4.87
CA MET A 57 -21.28 0.65 -5.80
C MET A 57 -22.45 -0.13 -6.40
N ASN A 58 -23.69 0.30 -6.13
CA ASN A 58 -24.88 -0.38 -6.65
C ASN A 58 -24.82 -0.42 -8.18
N ARG A 59 -25.29 -1.50 -8.80
CA ARG A 59 -25.27 -1.70 -10.26
C ARG A 59 -25.97 -0.56 -11.00
N GLU A 60 -27.02 -0.01 -10.42
CA GLU A 60 -27.70 1.19 -10.92
C GLU A 60 -26.81 2.43 -10.92
N THR A 61 -26.03 2.64 -9.85
CA THR A 61 -25.07 3.75 -9.76
C THR A 61 -23.94 3.58 -10.77
N LYS A 62 -23.42 2.36 -10.97
CA LYS A 62 -22.41 2.08 -11.98
C LYS A 62 -22.92 2.36 -13.39
N ASN A 63 -24.14 1.93 -13.71
CA ASN A 63 -24.75 2.22 -15.02
C ASN A 63 -24.93 3.73 -15.24
N LYS A 64 -25.38 4.46 -14.21
CA LYS A 64 -25.54 5.91 -14.30
C LYS A 64 -24.21 6.65 -14.50
N ILE A 65 -23.14 6.19 -13.84
CA ILE A 65 -21.79 6.71 -14.07
C ILE A 65 -21.33 6.41 -15.49
N ALA A 66 -21.57 5.20 -16.00
CA ALA A 66 -21.21 4.83 -17.37
C ALA A 66 -21.90 5.73 -18.41
N GLU A 67 -23.21 5.98 -18.25
CA GLU A 67 -23.97 6.89 -19.12
C GLU A 67 -23.41 8.32 -19.09
N LEU A 68 -23.07 8.82 -17.90
CA LEU A 68 -22.46 10.14 -17.73
C LEU A 68 -21.07 10.22 -18.40
N CYS A 69 -20.24 9.19 -18.25
CA CYS A 69 -18.94 9.11 -18.93
C CYS A 69 -19.11 9.18 -20.45
N ILE A 70 -20.05 8.41 -21.01
CA ILE A 70 -20.28 8.37 -22.46
C ILE A 70 -20.79 9.73 -22.96
N ALA A 71 -21.71 10.35 -22.22
CA ALA A 71 -22.20 11.69 -22.55
C ALA A 71 -21.06 12.72 -22.53
N GLU A 72 -20.13 12.63 -21.59
CA GLU A 72 -19.00 13.54 -21.49
C GLU A 72 -17.96 13.31 -22.60
N ILE A 73 -17.65 12.05 -22.92
CA ILE A 73 -16.80 11.66 -24.07
C ILE A 73 -17.39 12.21 -25.37
N GLY A 74 -18.71 12.10 -25.55
CA GLY A 74 -19.40 12.59 -26.74
C GLY A 74 -19.34 14.11 -26.93
N LYS A 75 -19.21 14.89 -25.84
CA LYS A 75 -19.01 16.35 -25.92
C LYS A 75 -17.58 16.70 -26.37
N GLN A 76 -16.61 15.88 -25.99
CA GLN A 76 -15.19 16.14 -26.23
C GLN A 76 -14.73 15.46 -27.54
N LYS A 77 -14.90 16.17 -28.67
CA LYS A 77 -14.50 15.68 -30.00
C LYS A 77 -13.02 15.29 -30.08
N GLU A 78 -12.14 16.01 -29.39
CA GLU A 78 -10.71 15.71 -29.34
C GLU A 78 -10.42 14.40 -28.64
N PHE A 79 -11.07 14.15 -27.49
CA PHE A 79 -10.95 12.90 -26.75
C PHE A 79 -11.41 11.70 -27.58
N SER A 80 -12.54 11.83 -28.28
CA SER A 80 -13.05 10.77 -29.17
C SER A 80 -12.05 10.40 -30.27
N LYS A 81 -11.40 11.40 -30.89
CA LYS A 81 -10.34 11.17 -31.88
C LYS A 81 -9.13 10.46 -31.27
N LEU A 82 -8.75 10.85 -30.07
CA LEU A 82 -7.60 10.32 -29.35
C LEU A 82 -7.82 8.86 -28.92
N LEU A 83 -9.05 8.48 -28.54
CA LEU A 83 -9.45 7.07 -28.33
C LEU A 83 -9.35 6.22 -29.61
N GLU A 84 -9.78 6.76 -30.75
CA GLU A 84 -9.78 6.04 -32.02
C GLU A 84 -8.38 5.90 -32.64
N SER A 85 -7.57 6.96 -32.57
CA SER A 85 -6.23 7.00 -33.16
C SER A 85 -5.18 6.25 -32.33
N ASP A 86 -5.12 6.51 -31.03
CA ASP A 86 -4.03 5.98 -30.19
C ASP A 86 -4.40 4.63 -29.56
N LEU A 87 -5.63 4.51 -29.05
CA LEU A 87 -6.09 3.30 -28.36
C LEU A 87 -6.84 2.32 -29.28
N LYS A 88 -7.15 2.73 -30.52
CA LYS A 88 -7.92 1.93 -31.50
C LYS A 88 -9.29 1.49 -30.97
N ILE A 89 -9.90 2.29 -30.10
CA ILE A 89 -11.22 2.02 -29.51
C ILE A 89 -12.27 2.76 -30.33
N GLN A 90 -13.13 2.01 -31.01
CA GLN A 90 -14.28 2.59 -31.71
C GLN A 90 -15.33 3.07 -30.70
N LEU A 91 -16.01 4.19 -31.00
CA LEU A 91 -17.02 4.79 -30.13
C LEU A 91 -18.14 3.80 -29.71
N ILE A 92 -18.51 2.88 -30.61
CA ILE A 92 -19.50 1.81 -30.34
C ILE A 92 -19.09 0.86 -29.22
N HIS A 93 -17.78 0.70 -28.97
CA HIS A 93 -17.24 -0.21 -27.96
C HIS A 93 -16.94 0.51 -26.63
N VAL A 94 -16.91 1.85 -26.61
CA VAL A 94 -16.57 2.65 -25.42
C VAL A 94 -17.46 2.28 -24.23
N HIS A 95 -18.76 2.08 -24.45
CA HIS A 95 -19.68 1.65 -23.39
C HIS A 95 -19.19 0.38 -22.70
N GLY A 96 -18.82 -0.66 -23.46
CA GLY A 96 -18.32 -1.91 -22.91
C GLY A 96 -17.00 -1.77 -22.16
N PHE A 97 -16.10 -0.90 -22.63
CA PHE A 97 -14.86 -0.59 -21.93
C PHE A 97 -15.09 0.12 -20.59
N VAL A 98 -15.93 1.16 -20.58
CA VAL A 98 -16.28 1.88 -19.35
C VAL A 98 -16.93 0.94 -18.34
N GLN A 99 -17.82 0.05 -18.78
CA GLN A 99 -18.46 -0.94 -17.90
C GLN A 99 -17.44 -1.91 -17.29
N LYS A 100 -16.51 -2.44 -18.10
CA LYS A 100 -15.40 -3.28 -17.62
C LYS A 100 -14.49 -2.56 -16.63
N ILE A 101 -14.24 -1.26 -16.83
CA ILE A 101 -13.45 -0.45 -15.89
C ILE A 101 -14.20 -0.32 -14.56
N LEU A 102 -15.49 -0.01 -14.59
CA LEU A 102 -16.31 0.14 -13.38
C LEU A 102 -16.58 -1.18 -12.65
N GLU A 103 -16.33 -2.33 -13.28
CA GLU A 103 -16.36 -3.65 -12.63
C GLU A 103 -15.16 -3.90 -11.72
N LYS A 104 -14.01 -3.28 -12.01
CA LYS A 104 -12.80 -3.37 -11.20
C LYS A 104 -12.92 -2.51 -9.94
N ASP A 105 -12.17 -2.87 -8.90
CA ASP A 105 -12.05 -2.03 -7.71
C ASP A 105 -11.32 -0.73 -8.08
N PRO A 106 -11.86 0.44 -7.71
CA PRO A 106 -11.25 1.71 -8.05
C PRO A 106 -9.98 1.93 -7.23
N ILE A 107 -9.01 2.59 -7.86
CA ILE A 107 -7.91 3.25 -7.15
C ILE A 107 -8.40 4.65 -6.79
N VAL A 108 -8.34 5.00 -5.52
CA VAL A 108 -8.75 6.30 -4.99
C VAL A 108 -7.51 7.16 -4.80
N SER A 109 -7.29 8.12 -5.68
CA SER A 109 -6.26 9.15 -5.46
C SER A 109 -6.80 10.24 -4.53
N LEU A 110 -6.06 10.57 -3.48
CA LEU A 110 -6.37 11.61 -2.51
C LEU A 110 -5.31 12.73 -2.55
N PRO A 111 -5.53 13.78 -3.37
CA PRO A 111 -4.64 14.93 -3.42
C PRO A 111 -4.78 15.82 -2.18
N ILE A 112 -3.71 15.97 -1.42
CA ILE A 112 -3.65 16.78 -0.20
C ILE A 112 -2.31 17.51 -0.10
N ASP A 113 -2.25 18.57 0.70
CA ASP A 113 -1.03 19.32 0.96
C ASP A 113 -0.30 18.84 2.23
N TYR A 114 -0.98 18.07 3.08
CA TYR A 114 -0.46 17.52 4.33
C TYR A 114 -1.11 16.17 4.67
N SER A 115 -0.30 15.13 4.94
CA SER A 115 -0.76 13.84 5.46
C SER A 115 -0.41 13.70 6.95
N PRO A 116 -1.40 13.58 7.85
CA PRO A 116 -1.13 13.07 9.19
C PRO A 116 -1.01 11.54 9.14
N SER A 117 -0.24 10.96 10.08
CA SER A 117 -0.07 9.49 10.21
C SER A 117 -1.41 8.74 10.26
N ASP A 118 -2.41 9.31 10.94
CA ASP A 118 -3.74 8.73 11.09
C ASP A 118 -4.48 8.58 9.74
N LEU A 119 -4.16 9.44 8.75
CA LEU A 119 -4.76 9.39 7.42
C LEU A 119 -4.15 8.25 6.58
N GLU A 120 -2.85 8.01 6.73
CA GLU A 120 -2.15 6.89 6.09
C GLU A 120 -2.65 5.56 6.65
N GLU A 121 -2.75 5.43 7.98
CA GLU A 121 -3.34 4.25 8.62
C GLU A 121 -4.81 4.03 8.21
N TRP A 122 -5.57 5.12 8.06
CA TRP A 122 -6.93 5.05 7.56
C TRP A 122 -7.00 4.56 6.11
N ALA A 123 -6.14 5.10 5.24
CA ALA A 123 -6.04 4.72 3.83
C ALA A 123 -5.71 3.22 3.69
N GLU A 124 -4.75 2.72 4.45
CA GLU A 124 -4.36 1.29 4.47
C GLU A 124 -5.47 0.37 5.02
N SER A 125 -6.33 0.88 5.89
CA SER A 125 -7.44 0.10 6.46
C SER A 125 -8.57 -0.18 5.46
N LEU A 126 -8.60 0.55 4.34
CA LEU A 126 -9.65 0.43 3.32
C LEU A 126 -9.36 -0.73 2.37
N LYS A 127 -10.44 -1.32 1.83
CA LYS A 127 -10.34 -2.39 0.83
C LYS A 127 -9.97 -1.88 -0.56
N VAL A 128 -10.23 -0.61 -0.81
CA VAL A 128 -9.89 0.08 -2.05
C VAL A 128 -8.47 0.59 -1.93
N ASP A 129 -7.73 0.57 -3.04
CA ASP A 129 -6.37 1.08 -3.08
C ASP A 129 -6.42 2.60 -2.98
N VAL A 130 -6.01 3.16 -1.85
CA VAL A 130 -5.99 4.62 -1.64
C VAL A 130 -4.57 5.12 -1.76
N GLN A 131 -4.35 6.01 -2.72
CA GLN A 131 -3.05 6.65 -2.98
C GLN A 131 -3.11 8.10 -2.51
N ILE A 132 -2.37 8.42 -1.45
CA ILE A 132 -2.23 9.79 -0.96
C ILE A 132 -1.24 10.53 -1.87
N GLN A 133 -1.63 11.71 -2.35
CA GLN A 133 -0.86 12.49 -3.30
C GLN A 133 -0.55 13.87 -2.77
N HIS A 134 0.73 14.13 -2.51
CA HIS A 134 1.16 15.40 -1.96
C HIS A 134 1.27 16.47 -3.05
N ILE A 135 0.36 17.45 -3.01
CA ILE A 135 0.43 18.65 -3.84
C ILE A 135 1.08 19.76 -3.05
N GLU A 136 2.16 20.31 -3.57
CA GLU A 136 2.83 21.44 -2.92
C GLU A 136 2.57 22.73 -3.67
N LYS A 137 2.37 23.80 -2.91
CA LYS A 137 2.21 25.15 -3.43
C LYS A 137 3.46 25.96 -3.15
N TYR A 138 3.86 26.77 -4.12
CA TYR A 138 4.99 27.66 -4.04
C TYR A 138 4.58 29.05 -4.50
N MET A 139 5.06 30.09 -3.83
CA MET A 139 4.80 31.47 -4.19
C MET A 139 6.12 32.23 -4.28
N ASN A 140 6.24 33.09 -5.28
CA ASN A 140 7.35 34.03 -5.37
C ASN A 140 7.02 35.38 -4.73
N GLY A 141 8.04 36.21 -4.50
CA GLY A 141 7.86 37.57 -3.96
C GLY A 141 7.06 38.54 -4.84
N LYS A 142 6.65 38.12 -6.05
CA LYS A 142 5.82 38.90 -6.99
C LYS A 142 4.35 38.43 -7.03
N GLY A 143 4.00 37.39 -6.28
CA GLY A 143 2.65 36.81 -6.22
C GLY A 143 2.34 35.76 -7.30
N GLU A 144 3.32 35.31 -8.07
CA GLU A 144 3.15 34.17 -8.97
C GLU A 144 3.14 32.87 -8.16
N VAL A 145 2.19 31.99 -8.48
CA VAL A 145 1.98 30.72 -7.79
C VAL A 145 2.38 29.56 -8.69
N LEU A 146 3.14 28.63 -8.15
CA LEU A 146 3.52 27.38 -8.80
C LEU A 146 2.99 26.20 -7.97
N TYR A 147 2.61 25.14 -8.66
CA TYR A 147 2.18 23.90 -8.04
C TYR A 147 3.14 22.79 -8.43
N ASN A 148 3.53 21.98 -7.44
CA ASN A 148 4.25 20.74 -7.65
C ASN A 148 3.25 19.60 -7.48
N PHE A 149 3.03 18.86 -8.56
CA PHE A 149 2.19 17.68 -8.57
C PHE A 149 3.07 16.43 -8.54
N PRO A 150 2.70 15.39 -7.77
CA PRO A 150 3.43 14.14 -7.80
C PRO A 150 3.18 13.44 -9.13
N ASP A 151 4.20 12.80 -9.69
CA ASP A 151 4.04 11.97 -10.88
C ASP A 151 3.12 10.78 -10.55
N LEU A 152 1.97 10.68 -11.21
CA LEU A 152 1.15 9.47 -11.13
C LEU A 152 1.78 8.38 -11.99
N GLU A 153 2.52 7.48 -11.34
CA GLU A 153 2.66 6.14 -11.89
C GLU A 153 1.33 5.40 -11.70
N LEU A 154 0.47 5.45 -12.73
CA LEU A 154 -0.66 4.52 -12.83
C LEU A 154 -0.06 3.11 -12.92
N THR A 155 0.06 2.44 -11.77
CA THR A 155 0.45 1.02 -11.71
C THR A 155 -0.56 0.24 -12.54
N GLN A 156 -0.16 -0.13 -13.76
CA GLN A 156 -0.90 -1.08 -14.58
C GLN A 156 -1.08 -2.35 -13.74
N GLU A 157 -2.30 -2.92 -13.83
CA GLU A 157 -2.82 -4.05 -13.06
C GLU A 157 -1.77 -4.84 -12.28
N LYS A 158 -1.90 -4.81 -10.94
CA LYS A 158 -1.23 -5.72 -10.02
C LYS A 158 -1.55 -7.17 -10.44
N GLU A 159 -0.72 -7.75 -11.30
CA GLU A 159 -0.43 -9.17 -11.20
C GLU A 159 0.06 -9.39 -9.78
N SER A 160 -0.64 -10.25 -9.06
CA SER A 160 -0.40 -10.59 -7.67
C SER A 160 1.02 -11.14 -7.47
N LEU A 161 1.98 -10.26 -7.23
CA LEU A 161 3.29 -10.59 -6.71
C LEU A 161 3.59 -9.54 -5.65
N LYS A 162 3.80 -10.02 -4.42
CA LYS A 162 4.29 -9.23 -3.29
C LYS A 162 5.52 -8.42 -3.76
N THR A 163 5.37 -7.13 -3.97
CA THR A 163 6.50 -6.24 -4.23
C THR A 163 6.64 -5.28 -3.07
N THR A 164 7.56 -5.66 -2.18
CA THR A 164 8.33 -4.72 -1.38
C THR A 164 8.82 -3.61 -2.31
N ASP A 165 8.55 -2.39 -1.91
CA ASP A 165 8.90 -1.15 -2.59
C ASP A 165 10.37 -1.16 -3.05
N LYS A 166 10.59 -1.17 -4.38
CA LYS A 166 11.95 -1.20 -4.97
C LYS A 166 12.61 0.18 -4.99
N SER A 167 11.92 1.23 -4.58
CA SER A 167 12.47 2.59 -4.49
C SER A 167 13.71 2.64 -3.57
N ASN A 168 13.72 1.83 -2.49
CA ASN A 168 14.83 1.71 -1.53
C ASN A 168 15.64 0.41 -1.66
N ALA A 169 15.45 -0.37 -2.73
CA ALA A 169 16.08 -1.70 -2.82
C ALA A 169 17.62 -1.65 -2.86
N LEU A 170 18.21 -0.64 -3.52
CA LEU A 170 19.67 -0.45 -3.53
C LEU A 170 20.20 -0.07 -2.14
N TYR A 171 19.49 0.82 -1.45
CA TYR A 171 19.80 1.21 -0.08
C TYR A 171 19.79 0.01 0.86
N GLU A 172 18.78 -0.86 0.79
CA GLU A 172 18.71 -2.07 1.62
C GLU A 172 19.81 -3.09 1.28
N ILE A 173 20.20 -3.24 0.01
CA ILE A 173 21.34 -4.11 -0.38
C ILE A 173 22.67 -3.58 0.18
N VAL A 174 22.86 -2.25 0.15
CA VAL A 174 24.04 -1.60 0.72
C VAL A 174 24.07 -1.73 2.25
N LYS A 175 22.93 -1.48 2.90
CA LYS A 175 22.75 -1.64 4.35
C LYS A 175 22.96 -3.09 4.81
N ALA A 176 22.59 -4.07 4.00
CA ALA A 176 22.81 -5.49 4.27
C ALA A 176 24.25 -5.97 3.98
N GLU A 177 25.18 -5.06 3.66
CA GLU A 177 26.58 -5.32 3.32
C GLU A 177 26.76 -6.31 2.14
N LEU A 178 25.75 -6.44 1.28
CA LEU A 178 25.82 -7.27 0.07
C LEU A 178 26.51 -6.53 -1.08
N LEU A 179 26.52 -5.20 -1.03
CA LEU A 179 27.27 -4.27 -1.87
C LEU A 179 27.77 -3.11 -1.01
N ASN A 180 28.91 -2.54 -1.39
CA ASN A 180 29.43 -1.34 -0.76
C ASN A 180 29.26 -0.13 -1.67
N VAL A 181 29.08 1.05 -1.05
CA VAL A 181 29.14 2.33 -1.78
C VAL A 181 30.54 2.45 -2.39
N GLY A 182 30.60 2.74 -3.68
CA GLY A 182 31.82 2.78 -4.48
C GLY A 182 32.12 1.49 -5.26
N ASP A 183 31.37 0.41 -5.05
CA ASP A 183 31.53 -0.81 -5.85
C ASP A 183 31.22 -0.53 -7.33
N VAL A 184 32.03 -1.09 -8.21
CA VAL A 184 31.85 -0.95 -9.66
C VAL A 184 30.91 -2.02 -10.18
N VAL A 185 29.88 -1.57 -10.91
CA VAL A 185 28.99 -2.41 -11.72
C VAL A 185 29.23 -2.14 -13.19
N HIS A 186 29.02 -3.16 -14.02
CA HIS A 186 29.26 -3.07 -15.45
C HIS A 186 28.23 -3.85 -16.28
N PHE A 187 28.12 -3.52 -17.56
CA PHE A 187 27.43 -4.34 -18.54
C PHE A 187 27.90 -4.06 -19.96
N ASP A 188 27.72 -5.03 -20.86
CA ASP A 188 28.06 -4.89 -22.28
C ASP A 188 26.80 -4.75 -23.14
N TYR A 189 26.73 -3.70 -23.94
CA TYR A 189 25.58 -3.46 -24.83
C TYR A 189 26.00 -3.09 -26.24
N GLY A 190 25.27 -3.61 -27.24
CA GLY A 190 25.50 -3.30 -28.64
C GLY A 190 24.61 -4.09 -29.61
N PRO A 191 24.51 -3.67 -30.88
CA PRO A 191 23.72 -4.35 -31.90
C PRO A 191 24.19 -5.80 -32.13
N LYS A 192 23.25 -6.71 -32.43
CA LYS A 192 23.58 -8.11 -32.75
C LYS A 192 24.57 -8.17 -33.93
N GLY A 193 25.73 -8.79 -33.71
CA GLY A 193 26.77 -8.98 -34.72
C GLY A 193 27.87 -7.92 -34.77
N LYS A 194 27.84 -6.90 -33.90
CA LYS A 194 28.92 -5.91 -33.73
C LYS A 194 29.57 -6.03 -32.34
N SER A 195 30.77 -5.47 -32.18
CA SER A 195 31.42 -5.35 -30.88
C SER A 195 30.51 -4.60 -29.91
N LYS A 196 30.28 -5.21 -28.74
CA LYS A 196 29.52 -4.58 -27.67
C LYS A 196 30.40 -3.52 -27.00
N THR A 197 29.78 -2.41 -26.61
CA THR A 197 30.42 -1.38 -25.81
C THR A 197 30.27 -1.73 -24.34
N HIS A 198 31.35 -1.58 -23.58
CA HIS A 198 31.37 -1.79 -22.15
C HIS A 198 30.96 -0.50 -21.44
N PHE A 199 30.05 -0.63 -20.47
CA PHE A 199 29.63 0.47 -19.61
C PHE A 199 29.90 0.13 -18.16
N GLU A 200 30.36 1.12 -17.40
CA GLU A 200 30.65 1.03 -15.97
C GLU A 200 29.85 2.07 -15.20
N GLY A 201 29.49 1.74 -13.97
CA GLY A 201 28.84 2.64 -13.02
C GLY A 201 29.30 2.34 -11.60
N LYS A 202 29.24 3.33 -10.72
CA LYS A 202 29.59 3.17 -9.30
C LYS A 202 28.34 3.12 -8.45
N ILE A 203 28.27 2.18 -7.51
CA ILE A 203 27.15 2.06 -6.58
C ILE A 203 27.17 3.21 -5.58
N CYS A 204 26.04 3.91 -5.45
CA CYS A 204 25.74 4.88 -4.40
C CYS A 204 24.61 4.36 -3.50
N SER A 205 24.42 4.95 -2.33
CA SER A 205 23.34 4.55 -1.39
C SER A 205 21.94 4.75 -1.96
N ASP A 206 21.79 5.68 -2.90
CA ASP A 206 20.54 6.15 -3.51
C ASP A 206 20.46 5.86 -5.02
N GLY A 207 21.47 5.20 -5.61
CA GLY A 207 21.49 4.95 -7.06
C GLY A 207 22.81 4.41 -7.60
N ILE A 208 23.00 4.59 -8.90
CA ILE A 208 24.23 4.24 -9.62
C ILE A 208 24.73 5.50 -10.32
N GLU A 209 25.96 5.89 -10.00
CA GLU A 209 26.67 7.00 -10.62
C GLU A 209 27.26 6.56 -11.96
N VAL A 210 26.86 7.26 -13.02
CA VAL A 210 27.45 7.12 -14.37
C VAL A 210 27.73 8.52 -14.89
N ASP A 211 28.95 8.76 -15.37
CA ASP A 211 29.39 10.06 -15.90
C ASP A 211 29.12 11.24 -14.94
N GLY A 212 29.30 11.03 -13.63
CA GLY A 212 29.12 12.04 -12.58
C GLY A 212 27.66 12.34 -12.20
N ILE A 213 26.70 11.57 -12.70
CA ILE A 213 25.28 11.72 -12.35
C ILE A 213 24.76 10.44 -11.71
N VAL A 214 24.25 10.58 -10.49
CA VAL A 214 23.60 9.49 -9.74
C VAL A 214 22.14 9.39 -10.17
N SER A 215 21.71 8.20 -10.53
CA SER A 215 20.31 7.93 -10.90
C SER A 215 19.94 6.48 -10.56
N SER A 216 18.66 6.12 -10.66
CA SER A 216 18.23 4.74 -10.40
C SER A 216 18.88 3.74 -11.35
N ALA A 217 18.98 2.47 -10.96
CA ALA A 217 19.64 1.43 -11.77
C ALA A 217 19.13 1.39 -13.23
N SER A 218 17.82 1.56 -13.42
CA SER A 218 17.19 1.58 -14.74
C SER A 218 17.48 2.86 -15.53
N VAL A 219 17.47 4.03 -14.89
CA VAL A 219 17.78 5.31 -15.54
C VAL A 219 19.24 5.37 -15.95
N SER A 220 20.16 4.94 -15.07
CA SER A 220 21.59 4.88 -15.36
C SER A 220 21.89 3.92 -16.52
N ALA A 221 21.26 2.73 -16.54
CA ALA A 221 21.43 1.77 -17.64
C ALA A 221 20.84 2.29 -18.96
N LEU A 222 19.67 2.95 -18.91
CA LEU A 222 19.03 3.51 -20.10
C LEU A 222 19.89 4.59 -20.75
N ARG A 223 20.49 5.47 -19.94
CA ARG A 223 21.38 6.54 -20.43
C ARG A 223 22.60 5.98 -21.16
N CYS A 224 23.24 4.95 -20.62
CA CYS A 224 24.31 4.23 -21.30
C CYS A 224 23.85 3.64 -22.65
N ILE A 225 22.70 2.95 -22.66
CA ILE A 225 22.15 2.32 -23.86
C ILE A 225 21.79 3.34 -24.95
N GLN A 226 21.27 4.51 -24.56
CA GLN A 226 20.90 5.59 -25.48
C GLN A 226 22.10 6.20 -26.20
N GLN A 227 23.32 6.08 -25.68
CA GLN A 227 24.54 6.48 -26.39
C GLN A 227 24.76 5.65 -27.68
N ILE A 228 24.23 4.42 -27.72
CA ILE A 228 24.37 3.49 -28.85
C ILE A 228 23.06 3.34 -29.63
N SER A 229 21.91 3.36 -28.94
CA SER A 229 20.58 3.23 -29.51
C SER A 229 19.65 4.32 -28.96
N PRO A 230 19.68 5.53 -29.56
CA PRO A 230 18.88 6.67 -29.08
C PRO A 230 17.37 6.42 -29.10
N SER A 231 16.89 5.46 -29.90
CA SER A 231 15.48 5.08 -29.99
C SER A 231 15.00 4.21 -28.82
N ARG A 232 15.89 3.78 -27.93
CA ARG A 232 15.52 2.98 -26.75
C ARG A 232 14.96 3.88 -25.65
N THR A 233 13.74 3.58 -25.21
CA THR A 233 13.03 4.35 -24.16
C THR A 233 12.91 3.62 -22.84
N THR A 234 13.15 2.31 -22.79
CA THR A 234 13.04 1.50 -21.57
C THR A 234 14.15 0.46 -21.44
N THR A 235 14.60 0.23 -20.21
CA THR A 235 15.49 -0.88 -19.86
C THR A 235 15.28 -1.26 -18.39
N ASN A 236 15.45 -2.54 -18.06
CA ASN A 236 15.42 -3.01 -16.68
C ASN A 236 16.85 -3.02 -16.13
N GLY A 237 17.20 -2.02 -15.32
CA GLY A 237 18.55 -1.87 -14.78
C GLY A 237 19.00 -3.04 -13.89
N TRP A 238 18.07 -3.67 -13.18
CA TRP A 238 18.37 -4.73 -12.19
C TRP A 238 18.89 -6.03 -12.82
N VAL A 239 18.47 -6.31 -14.05
CA VAL A 239 18.93 -7.46 -14.86
C VAL A 239 19.99 -7.06 -15.89
N THR A 240 20.36 -5.78 -15.92
CA THR A 240 21.35 -5.24 -16.86
C THR A 240 22.71 -5.13 -16.18
N TRP A 241 22.75 -4.48 -15.02
CA TRP A 241 24.00 -4.27 -14.26
C TRP A 241 24.50 -5.56 -13.63
N LYS A 242 25.80 -5.81 -13.82
CA LYS A 242 26.54 -6.89 -13.17
C LYS A 242 27.54 -6.33 -12.18
N THR A 243 27.68 -6.99 -11.05
CA THR A 243 28.71 -6.70 -10.05
C THR A 243 30.04 -7.34 -10.46
N ALA A 244 31.14 -6.98 -9.79
CA ALA A 244 32.47 -7.50 -10.12
C ALA A 244 32.58 -9.05 -10.04
N ASP A 245 31.74 -9.70 -9.24
CA ASP A 245 31.60 -11.16 -9.15
C ASP A 245 30.74 -11.77 -10.28
N GLY A 246 30.32 -10.97 -11.26
CA GLY A 246 29.57 -11.41 -12.45
C GLY A 246 28.06 -11.63 -12.23
N LYS A 247 27.56 -11.38 -11.02
CA LYS A 247 26.13 -11.54 -10.68
C LYS A 247 25.32 -10.30 -11.00
N PHE A 248 24.03 -10.49 -11.28
CA PHE A 248 23.11 -9.37 -11.51
C PHE A 248 22.66 -8.75 -10.19
N LEU A 249 22.30 -7.46 -10.23
CA LEU A 249 21.72 -6.77 -9.06
C LEU A 249 20.43 -7.46 -8.58
N GLU A 250 19.61 -7.99 -9.49
CA GLU A 250 18.41 -8.77 -9.16
C GLU A 250 18.73 -10.02 -8.32
N GLU A 251 19.86 -10.69 -8.56
CA GLU A 251 20.25 -11.86 -7.78
C GLU A 251 20.64 -11.49 -6.35
N LYS A 252 21.31 -10.34 -6.16
CA LYS A 252 21.64 -9.82 -4.83
C LYS A 252 20.38 -9.40 -4.07
N TRP A 253 19.42 -8.78 -4.74
CA TRP A 253 18.11 -8.46 -4.16
C TRP A 253 17.35 -9.72 -3.73
N ASN A 254 17.28 -10.73 -4.59
CA ASN A 254 16.63 -12.00 -4.26
C ASN A 254 17.35 -12.76 -3.13
N ALA A 255 18.68 -12.62 -3.02
CA ALA A 255 19.43 -13.19 -1.90
C ALA A 255 19.11 -12.48 -0.57
N LEU A 256 18.86 -11.16 -0.60
CA LEU A 256 18.42 -10.40 0.58
C LEU A 256 17.04 -10.87 1.04
N LEU A 257 16.08 -11.03 0.11
CA LEU A 257 14.75 -11.55 0.42
C LEU A 257 14.77 -12.97 1.00
N LYS A 258 15.67 -13.83 0.49
CA LYS A 258 15.85 -15.17 1.07
C LYS A 258 16.46 -15.13 2.47
N LYS A 259 17.40 -14.22 2.74
CA LYS A 259 17.97 -14.02 4.08
C LYS A 259 16.95 -13.48 5.07
N SER A 260 16.04 -12.59 4.66
CA SER A 260 14.95 -12.14 5.53
C SER A 260 13.95 -13.25 5.82
N ASP A 261 13.59 -14.06 4.82
CA ASP A 261 12.69 -15.21 4.99
C ASP A 261 13.33 -16.31 5.88
N ASP A 262 14.65 -16.51 5.79
CA ASP A 262 15.40 -17.47 6.61
C ASP A 262 15.65 -16.94 8.04
N ALA A 263 15.76 -15.62 8.24
CA ALA A 263 15.92 -15.00 9.56
C ALA A 263 14.60 -14.91 10.35
N GLU A 264 13.46 -14.90 9.67
CA GLU A 264 12.12 -14.91 10.28
C GLU A 264 11.57 -16.32 10.53
N GLN A 265 12.34 -17.37 10.21
CA GLN A 265 12.05 -18.75 10.58
C GLN A 265 13.05 -19.24 11.65
N PRO A 266 12.68 -19.33 12.95
CA PRO A 266 13.43 -20.16 13.86
C PRO A 266 13.35 -21.62 13.35
N SER A 267 14.51 -22.19 13.10
CA SER A 267 14.76 -23.56 12.65
C SER A 267 13.74 -24.57 13.21
N ARG A 268 12.89 -25.13 12.34
CA ARG A 268 12.05 -26.29 12.65
C ARG A 268 12.77 -27.57 12.21
N PRO A 269 13.09 -28.52 13.11
CA PRO A 269 13.69 -29.78 12.70
C PRO A 269 12.68 -30.64 11.91
N LYS A 270 13.21 -31.43 10.98
CA LYS A 270 12.48 -32.28 10.04
C LYS A 270 11.52 -33.24 10.76
N LYS A 271 10.34 -33.41 10.15
CA LYS A 271 9.20 -34.25 10.58
C LYS A 271 9.64 -35.65 11.03
N HIS A 272 9.41 -35.97 12.31
CA HIS A 272 9.15 -37.35 12.75
C HIS A 272 7.69 -37.51 13.19
N LYS A 273 7.17 -38.70 12.91
CA LYS A 273 5.79 -39.19 13.12
C LYS A 273 5.24 -38.92 14.53
N LYS A 274 3.93 -38.68 14.57
CA LYS A 274 2.99 -38.68 15.72
C LYS A 274 3.52 -39.33 16.99
N LYS A 275 3.41 -38.62 18.12
CA LYS A 275 2.95 -39.19 19.40
C LYS A 275 2.24 -38.10 20.23
N SER A 276 1.06 -38.46 20.72
CA SER A 276 0.30 -37.71 21.71
C SER A 276 1.04 -37.70 23.06
N ARG A 277 1.07 -36.56 23.75
CA ARG A 277 0.75 -36.43 25.19
C ARG A 277 1.02 -35.04 25.78
N LYS A 278 -0.01 -34.59 26.50
CA LYS A 278 -0.03 -33.90 27.82
C LYS A 278 0.72 -32.59 28.02
N THR A 279 -0.09 -31.53 28.15
CA THR A 279 -0.05 -30.46 29.16
C THR A 279 1.13 -30.50 30.13
N SER A 280 1.92 -29.42 30.11
CA SER A 280 2.70 -28.95 31.27
C SER A 280 2.65 -27.43 31.25
N ALA A 281 2.11 -26.86 32.33
CA ALA A 281 1.96 -25.42 32.52
C ALA A 281 3.33 -24.75 32.61
N VAL A 282 3.53 -23.66 31.86
CA VAL A 282 4.64 -22.74 32.08
C VAL A 282 4.07 -21.55 32.84
N SER A 283 4.58 -21.37 34.05
CA SER A 283 4.25 -20.32 35.00
C SER A 283 4.61 -18.93 34.46
N LEU A 284 3.61 -18.06 34.41
CA LEU A 284 3.72 -16.64 34.04
C LEU A 284 4.14 -15.80 35.27
N PRO A 285 4.93 -14.72 35.08
CA PRO A 285 5.29 -13.79 36.16
C PRO A 285 4.05 -13.06 36.72
N GLU A 286 4.14 -12.69 37.99
CA GLU A 286 3.06 -12.13 38.80
C GLU A 286 2.57 -10.74 38.36
N ASN A 287 1.25 -10.63 38.30
CA ASN A 287 0.36 -9.48 38.58
C ASN A 287 0.86 -8.05 38.35
N SER A 288 0.43 -7.51 37.21
CA SER A 288 -0.15 -6.16 37.14
C SER A 288 -1.63 -6.32 36.74
N ASP A 289 -2.54 -6.01 37.66
CA ASP A 289 -3.99 -6.04 37.41
C ASP A 289 -4.43 -5.02 36.33
N ASN A 290 -3.53 -4.08 35.98
CA ASN A 290 -3.73 -3.09 34.92
C ASN A 290 -3.62 -3.67 33.51
N ASP A 291 -3.00 -4.86 33.36
CA ASP A 291 -2.81 -5.49 32.06
C ASP A 291 -3.90 -6.48 31.69
N MET A 292 -4.88 -6.68 32.59
CA MET A 292 -6.01 -7.57 32.36
C MET A 292 -7.23 -6.80 31.85
N LEU A 293 -7.73 -7.24 30.70
CA LEU A 293 -8.89 -6.67 30.04
C LEU A 293 -10.00 -7.72 29.88
N TYR A 294 -11.23 -7.24 29.93
CA TYR A 294 -12.43 -8.04 30.06
C TYR A 294 -13.47 -7.60 29.04
N HIS A 295 -14.23 -8.57 28.54
CA HIS A 295 -15.48 -8.33 27.82
C HIS A 295 -16.65 -8.82 28.67
N PHE A 296 -17.70 -8.01 28.78
CA PHE A 296 -18.87 -8.29 29.62
C PHE A 296 -20.13 -8.54 28.78
N ALA A 297 -20.93 -9.53 29.16
CA ALA A 297 -22.26 -9.78 28.59
C ALA A 297 -23.24 -8.67 28.97
N LYS A 298 -24.41 -8.65 28.31
CA LYS A 298 -25.53 -7.74 28.66
C LYS A 298 -26.03 -7.86 30.12
N GLY A 299 -25.68 -8.93 30.84
CA GLY A 299 -25.95 -9.12 32.26
C GLY A 299 -24.76 -8.83 33.21
N GLY A 300 -23.65 -8.27 32.70
CA GLY A 300 -22.47 -7.93 33.51
C GLY A 300 -21.53 -9.09 33.85
N ALA A 301 -21.81 -10.31 33.38
CA ALA A 301 -20.91 -11.45 33.50
C ALA A 301 -19.71 -11.31 32.54
N ILE A 302 -18.52 -11.73 32.98
CA ILE A 302 -17.31 -11.75 32.14
C ILE A 302 -17.43 -12.89 31.12
N VAL A 303 -17.34 -12.54 29.85
CA VAL A 303 -17.48 -13.46 28.70
C VAL A 303 -16.12 -13.80 28.13
N ALA A 304 -15.18 -12.85 28.08
CA ALA A 304 -13.84 -13.09 27.59
C ALA A 304 -12.81 -12.29 28.38
N LYS A 305 -11.58 -12.81 28.43
CA LYS A 305 -10.45 -12.19 29.11
C LYS A 305 -9.26 -12.14 28.17
N VAL A 306 -8.65 -10.98 28.04
CA VAL A 306 -7.41 -10.79 27.29
C VAL A 306 -6.37 -10.16 28.21
N ARG A 307 -5.15 -10.66 28.16
CA ARG A 307 -4.01 -10.10 28.88
C ARG A 307 -3.15 -9.31 27.90
N ARG A 308 -2.78 -8.10 28.27
CA ARG A 308 -1.77 -7.33 27.56
C ARG A 308 -0.39 -7.74 28.07
N VAL A 309 0.54 -8.03 27.18
CA VAL A 309 1.94 -8.31 27.50
C VAL A 309 2.79 -7.44 26.57
N GLY A 310 3.18 -6.26 27.03
CA GLY A 310 3.86 -5.25 26.20
C GLY A 310 2.99 -4.76 25.03
N SER A 311 3.43 -5.06 23.80
CA SER A 311 2.70 -4.78 22.56
C SER A 311 1.74 -5.89 22.12
N GLN A 312 1.79 -7.07 22.76
CA GLN A 312 1.00 -8.24 22.39
C GLN A 312 -0.24 -8.42 23.27
N PHE A 313 -1.24 -9.11 22.74
CA PHE A 313 -2.51 -9.40 23.41
C PHE A 313 -2.78 -10.89 23.44
N VAL A 314 -2.84 -11.50 24.62
CA VAL A 314 -3.09 -12.94 24.79
C VAL A 314 -4.53 -13.16 25.23
N LEU A 315 -5.35 -13.72 24.35
CA LEU A 315 -6.73 -14.12 24.65
C LEU A 315 -6.70 -15.42 25.47
N LEU A 316 -7.21 -15.37 26.70
CA LEU A 316 -7.06 -16.48 27.64
C LEU A 316 -8.10 -17.59 27.41
N ALA A 317 -7.67 -18.82 27.65
CA ALA A 317 -8.51 -20.00 27.75
C ALA A 317 -9.67 -19.77 28.76
N GLY A 318 -10.83 -20.34 28.46
CA GLY A 318 -12.08 -20.12 29.18
C GLY A 318 -12.91 -18.93 28.66
N SER A 319 -12.40 -18.16 27.69
CA SER A 319 -13.17 -17.11 27.01
C SER A 319 -14.27 -17.71 26.12
N LYS A 320 -15.49 -17.18 26.21
CA LYS A 320 -16.64 -17.59 25.40
C LYS A 320 -16.67 -16.83 24.07
N LEU A 321 -16.65 -17.59 22.99
CA LEU A 321 -16.67 -17.10 21.61
C LEU A 321 -18.10 -17.17 21.04
N SER A 322 -18.42 -16.25 20.14
CA SER A 322 -19.71 -16.29 19.42
C SER A 322 -19.74 -17.45 18.43
N LEU A 323 -20.67 -18.41 18.58
CA LEU A 323 -20.83 -19.52 17.63
C LEU A 323 -21.25 -19.06 16.22
N LYS A 324 -21.84 -17.88 16.09
CA LYS A 324 -22.12 -17.23 14.80
C LYS A 324 -20.98 -16.28 14.46
N TYR A 325 -20.31 -16.52 13.35
CA TYR A 325 -19.23 -15.68 12.83
C TYR A 325 -19.29 -15.61 11.30
N ASP A 326 -18.91 -14.46 10.73
CA ASP A 326 -18.96 -14.22 9.28
C ASP A 326 -17.57 -14.48 8.64
N PHE A 327 -17.54 -15.25 7.55
CA PHE A 327 -16.31 -15.72 6.90
C PHE A 327 -15.88 -14.74 5.81
N ARG A 328 -15.10 -13.71 6.16
CA ARG A 328 -14.55 -12.74 5.19
C ARG A 328 -13.07 -12.44 5.42
N GLY A 329 -12.20 -13.18 4.73
CA GLY A 329 -10.76 -12.94 4.44
C GLY A 329 -9.74 -12.57 5.54
N SER A 330 -10.12 -12.26 6.76
CA SER A 330 -9.23 -11.75 7.82
C SER A 330 -8.36 -12.83 8.51
N GLY A 331 -7.10 -12.48 8.82
CA GLY A 331 -6.08 -13.38 9.38
C GLY A 331 -6.45 -14.07 10.69
N TRP A 332 -7.23 -13.42 11.56
CA TRP A 332 -7.72 -14.02 12.82
C TRP A 332 -8.63 -15.23 12.61
N MET A 333 -9.24 -15.38 11.43
CA MET A 333 -10.10 -16.52 11.15
C MET A 333 -9.31 -17.82 10.93
N ASN A 334 -8.11 -17.75 10.36
CA ASN A 334 -7.24 -18.92 10.22
C ASN A 334 -6.81 -19.41 11.62
N VAL A 335 -6.47 -18.47 12.50
CA VAL A 335 -6.17 -18.76 13.91
C VAL A 335 -7.40 -19.37 14.58
N ARG A 336 -8.60 -18.81 14.37
CA ARG A 336 -9.83 -19.30 14.99
C ARG A 336 -10.30 -20.66 14.48
N LYS A 337 -10.09 -20.96 13.20
CA LYS A 337 -10.40 -22.26 12.59
C LYS A 337 -9.52 -23.37 13.15
N ASN A 338 -8.28 -23.04 13.48
CA ASN A 338 -7.30 -23.96 14.03
C ASN A 338 -7.32 -24.01 15.57
N ALA A 339 -8.04 -23.09 16.21
CA ALA A 339 -8.14 -23.03 17.67
C ALA A 339 -9.07 -24.11 18.23
N SER A 340 -8.71 -24.61 19.41
CA SER A 340 -9.46 -25.60 20.15
C SER A 340 -10.64 -24.95 20.88
N VAL A 341 -11.84 -25.03 20.30
CA VAL A 341 -13.07 -24.47 20.86
C VAL A 341 -14.04 -25.60 21.27
N GLY A 342 -14.59 -25.51 22.47
CA GLY A 342 -15.64 -26.42 22.95
C GLY A 342 -16.95 -26.26 22.19
N ALA A 343 -17.82 -27.28 22.24
CA ALA A 343 -19.14 -27.24 21.59
C ALA A 343 -20.05 -26.10 22.10
N ASP A 344 -19.76 -25.57 23.29
CA ASP A 344 -20.42 -24.43 23.92
C ASP A 344 -19.82 -23.06 23.51
N GLY A 345 -18.81 -23.06 22.64
CA GLY A 345 -18.08 -21.86 22.22
C GLY A 345 -16.96 -21.44 23.17
N THR A 346 -16.60 -22.24 24.17
CA THR A 346 -15.53 -21.91 25.12
C THR A 346 -14.16 -22.25 24.55
N LEU A 347 -13.27 -21.25 24.51
CA LEU A 347 -11.88 -21.40 24.08
C LEU A 347 -11.10 -22.27 25.09
N ARG A 348 -10.33 -23.25 24.62
CA ARG A 348 -9.62 -24.22 25.50
C ARG A 348 -8.12 -23.94 25.66
N GLU A 349 -7.58 -23.01 24.89
CA GLU A 349 -6.16 -22.67 24.89
C GLU A 349 -5.98 -21.16 24.83
N ASP A 350 -4.81 -20.68 25.24
CA ASP A 350 -4.46 -19.28 25.11
C ASP A 350 -4.09 -18.97 23.65
N ILE A 351 -4.57 -17.85 23.14
CA ILE A 351 -4.34 -17.44 21.74
C ILE A 351 -3.64 -16.09 21.72
N GLU A 352 -2.45 -16.06 21.13
CA GLU A 352 -1.72 -14.82 20.87
C GLU A 352 -2.42 -14.03 19.75
N CYS A 353 -2.60 -12.75 20.00
CA CYS A 353 -3.21 -11.79 19.09
C CYS A 353 -2.29 -10.59 18.91
N ASP A 354 -2.09 -10.21 17.64
CA ASP A 354 -1.21 -9.10 17.26
C ASP A 354 -1.82 -7.73 17.59
N SER A 355 -3.11 -7.67 17.92
CA SER A 355 -3.80 -6.43 18.27
C SER A 355 -5.04 -6.66 19.14
N PRO A 356 -5.52 -5.64 19.89
CA PRO A 356 -6.72 -5.76 20.69
C PRO A 356 -7.97 -5.93 19.81
N SER A 357 -7.96 -5.38 18.60
CA SER A 357 -9.03 -5.53 17.61
C SER A 357 -9.09 -6.95 17.05
N MET A 358 -7.93 -7.60 16.86
CA MET A 358 -7.86 -9.01 16.49
C MET A 358 -8.50 -9.89 17.57
N ALA A 359 -8.13 -9.69 18.84
CA ALA A 359 -8.71 -10.42 19.97
C ALA A 359 -10.24 -10.18 20.08
N ALA A 360 -10.70 -8.94 19.88
CA ALA A 360 -12.12 -8.59 19.92
C ALA A 360 -12.90 -9.28 18.79
N ALA A 361 -12.35 -9.31 17.58
CA ALA A 361 -12.96 -9.98 16.45
C ALA A 361 -13.03 -11.49 16.65
N PHE A 362 -11.98 -12.07 17.25
CA PHE A 362 -11.92 -13.48 17.60
C PHE A 362 -13.05 -13.89 18.55
N VAL A 363 -13.34 -13.08 19.58
CA VAL A 363 -14.43 -13.30 20.53
C VAL A 363 -15.80 -13.07 19.87
N ALA A 364 -15.98 -11.94 19.17
CA ALA A 364 -17.27 -11.51 18.67
C ALA A 364 -17.72 -12.21 17.38
N GLY A 365 -16.81 -12.85 16.63
CA GLY A 365 -17.13 -13.46 15.34
C GLY A 365 -17.25 -12.48 14.17
N GLY A 366 -16.65 -11.31 14.30
CA GLY A 366 -16.64 -10.28 13.25
C GLY A 366 -15.87 -9.06 13.70
N ALA A 367 -15.53 -8.17 12.76
CA ALA A 367 -14.72 -6.98 13.05
C ALA A 367 -15.34 -6.13 14.18
N ARG A 368 -14.54 -5.86 15.22
CA ARG A 368 -14.90 -5.02 16.37
C ARG A 368 -13.72 -4.11 16.71
N ASN A 369 -14.02 -2.89 17.14
CA ASN A 369 -13.02 -1.97 17.64
C ASN A 369 -12.53 -2.46 19.01
N GLY A 370 -11.27 -2.93 19.08
CA GLY A 370 -10.69 -3.44 20.32
C GLY A 370 -10.64 -2.41 21.45
N LEU A 371 -10.50 -1.12 21.13
CA LEU A 371 -10.35 -0.05 22.12
C LEU A 371 -11.63 0.22 22.92
N THR A 372 -12.79 -0.05 22.34
CA THR A 372 -14.10 0.09 23.02
C THR A 372 -14.67 -1.26 23.46
N PHE A 373 -14.24 -2.35 22.82
CA PHE A 373 -14.70 -3.70 23.12
C PHE A 373 -14.14 -4.23 24.44
N TRP A 374 -12.87 -3.91 24.74
CA TRP A 374 -12.16 -4.35 25.93
C TRP A 374 -12.25 -3.30 27.04
N LYS A 375 -12.48 -3.78 28.27
CA LYS A 375 -12.63 -2.94 29.47
C LYS A 375 -11.75 -3.42 30.61
N ASN A 376 -11.33 -2.53 31.49
CA ASN A 376 -10.69 -2.95 32.75
C ASN A 376 -11.73 -3.49 33.74
N LYS A 377 -11.28 -3.85 34.95
CA LYS A 377 -12.16 -4.31 36.05
C LYS A 377 -13.24 -3.29 36.41
N ASP A 378 -12.94 -2.00 36.31
CA ASP A 378 -13.87 -0.89 36.58
C ASP A 378 -14.85 -0.60 35.43
N ARG A 379 -14.88 -1.46 34.41
CA ARG A 379 -15.70 -1.32 33.19
C ARG A 379 -15.37 -0.07 32.36
N LYS A 380 -14.22 0.56 32.58
CA LYS A 380 -13.69 1.62 31.73
C LYS A 380 -13.11 1.02 30.46
N GLU A 381 -13.43 1.62 29.33
CA GLU A 381 -12.96 1.16 28.02
C GLU A 381 -11.46 1.36 27.88
N LEU A 382 -10.78 0.47 27.16
CA LEU A 382 -9.35 0.58 26.88
C LEU A 382 -8.99 1.93 26.26
N LYS A 383 -9.87 2.49 25.42
CA LYS A 383 -9.75 3.85 24.86
C LYS A 383 -9.57 4.94 25.92
N SER A 384 -10.25 4.79 27.07
CA SER A 384 -10.22 5.77 28.17
C SER A 384 -9.05 5.58 29.14
N LEU A 385 -8.30 4.49 29.00
CA LEU A 385 -7.13 4.16 29.83
C LEU A 385 -5.81 4.62 29.19
N GLY A 386 -5.86 5.13 27.95
CA GLY A 386 -4.70 5.63 27.20
C GLY A 386 -4.45 7.14 27.34
N LYS A 387 -4.73 7.73 28.52
CA LYS A 387 -4.31 9.09 28.88
C LYS A 387 -3.26 9.06 29.97
#